data_AF-A0A0D3LHN2-F1
#
_entry.id   AF-A0A0D3LHN2-F1
#
_cell.length_a   1.000
_cell.length_b   1.000
_cell.length_c   1.000
_cell.angle_alpha   90.00
_cell.angle_beta   90.00
_cell.angle_gamma   90.00
#
_symmetry.space_group_name_H-M   'P 1'
#
loop_
_entity.id
_entity.type
_entity.pdbx_description
1 polymer ?
#
loop_
_entity_poly.entity_id
_entity_poly.type
_entity_poly.pdbx_seq_one_letter_code
_entity_poly.pdbx_strand_id
1 'polypeptide(L)'
;MNNPYLKHLRDYHITLSDLQGQAFQIGTYLKNYTKTLLKRPPGEDYLLSTLYFTDITSTEEGRFFPRDYYISNNDNVEEFVADILVMVNNAIIAHSYERFISFLKDVITEILLRDRTIAEPSVKFSPTEELDFKTVREKLNEVRMKNTDRLRVLRQYSAEYKKYETQNNYRINFCEWLDAVTKARDAITHSSSLIDKSTVEGLGPNKLKSLELYFQLQELDDEYRLISEIDDVRHFIRNCSEFSFLVFKSLSMKDNYEWSVYEIRK
;
A
#
# COMPACT_ATOMS: atom_id res chain seq x y z
N MET A 1 27.22 -2.21 18.22
CA MET A 1 27.06 -1.82 16.80
C MET A 1 25.65 -1.31 16.60
N ASN A 2 25.45 -0.30 15.75
CA ASN A 2 24.10 0.23 15.47
C ASN A 2 23.36 -0.75 14.55
N ASN A 3 22.09 -1.07 14.84
CA ASN A 3 21.29 -2.01 14.04
C ASN A 3 20.84 -1.30 12.74
N PRO A 4 21.33 -1.70 11.54
CA PRO A 4 21.02 -0.98 10.30
C PRO A 4 19.55 -1.09 9.91
N TYR A 5 18.88 -2.17 10.31
CA TYR A 5 17.48 -2.41 9.99
C TYR A 5 16.53 -1.50 10.77
N LEU A 6 16.98 -0.99 11.93
CA LEU A 6 16.14 -0.19 12.82
C LEU A 6 15.74 1.16 12.20
N LYS A 7 16.66 1.80 11.47
CA LYS A 7 16.35 3.06 10.78
C LYS A 7 15.22 2.83 9.77
N HIS A 8 15.37 1.83 8.91
CA HIS A 8 14.38 1.50 7.88
C HIS A 8 13.01 1.15 8.47
N LEU A 9 12.99 0.39 9.58
CA LEU A 9 11.74 0.09 10.29
C LEU A 9 11.07 1.35 10.84
N ARG A 10 11.83 2.24 11.49
CA ARG A 10 11.31 3.48 12.07
C ARG A 10 10.76 4.41 11.01
N ASP A 11 11.51 4.65 9.94
CA ASP A 11 11.09 5.50 8.83
C ASP A 11 9.80 4.95 8.20
N TYR A 12 9.69 3.63 8.06
CA TYR A 12 8.49 2.96 7.59
C TYR A 12 7.30 3.11 8.54
N HIS A 13 7.47 2.87 9.84
CA HIS A 13 6.39 2.98 10.84
C HIS A 13 5.90 4.42 11.02
N ILE A 14 6.79 5.42 10.95
CA ILE A 14 6.38 6.84 10.92
C ILE A 14 5.46 7.08 9.74
N THR A 15 5.86 6.62 8.54
CA THR A 15 5.05 6.78 7.32
C THR A 15 3.68 6.11 7.46
N LEU A 16 3.61 4.90 8.04
CA LEU A 16 2.34 4.22 8.28
C LEU A 16 1.45 4.96 9.28
N SER A 17 2.05 5.50 10.35
CA SER A 17 1.32 6.31 11.33
C SER A 17 0.73 7.57 10.69
N ASP A 18 1.48 8.23 9.82
CA ASP A 18 1.01 9.41 9.09
C ASP A 18 -0.16 9.08 8.16
N LEU A 19 -0.04 7.98 7.40
CA LEU A 19 -1.10 7.49 6.51
C LEU A 19 -2.38 7.14 7.29
N GLN A 20 -2.26 6.45 8.42
CA GLN A 20 -3.38 6.14 9.30
C GLN A 20 -4.03 7.41 9.86
N GLY A 21 -3.22 8.39 10.25
CA GLY A 21 -3.67 9.70 10.71
C GLY A 21 -4.45 10.45 9.63
N GLN A 22 -3.95 10.46 8.39
CA GLN A 22 -4.63 11.06 7.24
C GLN A 22 -5.98 10.41 6.98
N ALA A 23 -6.06 9.07 6.96
CA ALA A 23 -7.32 8.34 6.78
C ALA A 23 -8.38 8.77 7.82
N PHE A 24 -7.96 8.83 9.09
CA PHE A 24 -8.84 9.22 10.19
C PHE A 24 -9.32 10.68 10.08
N GLN A 25 -8.41 11.61 9.79
CA GLN A 25 -8.72 13.03 9.70
C GLN A 25 -9.63 13.34 8.52
N ILE A 26 -9.32 12.81 7.33
CA ILE A 26 -10.16 12.97 6.13
C ILE A 26 -11.53 12.36 6.38
N GLY A 27 -11.59 11.13 6.92
CA GLY A 27 -12.84 10.46 7.24
C GLY A 27 -13.72 11.25 8.21
N THR A 28 -13.11 11.81 9.26
CA THR A 28 -13.81 12.63 10.25
C THR A 28 -14.30 13.94 9.65
N TYR A 29 -13.45 14.62 8.87
CA TYR A 29 -13.79 15.86 8.21
C TYR A 29 -14.97 15.69 7.25
N LEU A 30 -14.90 14.70 6.35
CA LEU A 30 -15.95 14.44 5.37
C LEU A 30 -17.27 14.11 6.03
N LYS A 31 -17.29 13.22 7.04
CA LYS A 31 -18.52 12.89 7.79
C LYS A 31 -19.15 14.11 8.47
N ASN A 32 -18.33 14.99 9.05
CA ASN A 32 -18.82 16.22 9.68
C ASN A 32 -19.31 17.25 8.66
N TYR A 33 -18.63 17.32 7.52
CA TYR A 33 -19.03 18.18 6.41
C TYR A 33 -20.37 17.75 5.82
N THR A 34 -20.59 16.45 5.57
CA THR A 34 -21.87 15.90 5.12
C THR A 34 -23.01 16.28 6.07
N LYS A 35 -22.83 16.10 7.39
CA LYS A 35 -23.82 16.50 8.40
C LYS A 35 -24.14 18.00 8.37
N THR A 36 -23.21 18.82 7.93
CA THR A 36 -23.41 20.27 7.80
C THR A 36 -24.19 20.58 6.53
N LEU A 37 -23.89 19.92 5.41
CA LEU A 37 -24.61 20.07 4.15
C LEU A 37 -26.05 19.60 4.26
N LEU A 38 -26.31 18.45 4.89
CA LEU A 38 -27.66 17.91 5.06
C LEU A 38 -28.61 18.78 5.91
N LYS A 39 -28.09 19.77 6.64
CA LYS A 39 -28.91 20.74 7.39
C LYS A 39 -29.40 21.92 6.54
N ARG A 40 -28.88 22.07 5.31
CA ARG A 40 -29.29 23.14 4.40
C ARG A 40 -30.63 22.80 3.75
N PRO A 41 -31.38 23.81 3.27
CA PRO A 41 -32.67 23.60 2.62
C PRO A 41 -32.57 22.60 1.45
N PRO A 42 -33.58 21.74 1.25
CA PRO A 42 -33.68 20.87 0.08
C PRO A 42 -33.71 21.68 -1.22
N GLY A 43 -33.06 21.17 -2.26
CA GLY A 43 -33.06 21.79 -3.60
C GLY A 43 -32.01 22.88 -3.82
N GLU A 44 -31.10 23.09 -2.85
CA GLU A 44 -29.90 23.91 -3.06
C GLU A 44 -28.72 23.04 -3.54
N ASP A 45 -28.07 23.48 -4.62
CA ASP A 45 -26.81 22.90 -5.07
C ASP A 45 -25.68 23.37 -4.14
N TYR A 46 -24.92 22.42 -3.61
CA TYR A 46 -23.85 22.67 -2.63
C TYR A 46 -22.47 22.77 -3.24
N LEU A 47 -22.23 22.01 -4.30
CA LEU A 47 -20.95 21.89 -4.96
C LEU A 47 -21.20 21.77 -6.45
N LEU A 48 -20.76 22.79 -7.19
CA LEU A 48 -20.64 22.75 -8.64
C LEU A 48 -19.15 22.64 -8.97
N SER A 49 -18.74 21.49 -9.49
CA SER A 49 -17.37 21.31 -10.00
C SER A 49 -17.42 21.17 -11.52
N THR A 50 -16.67 22.03 -12.21
CA THR A 50 -16.45 21.93 -13.65
C THR A 50 -14.94 21.96 -13.89
N LEU A 51 -14.46 21.06 -14.74
CA LEU A 51 -13.10 21.16 -15.26
C LEU A 51 -13.02 22.43 -16.10
N TYR A 52 -11.96 23.21 -15.95
CA TYR A 52 -11.61 24.20 -16.95
C TYR A 52 -10.22 23.90 -17.50
N PHE A 53 -10.03 24.14 -18.79
CA PHE A 53 -8.75 24.00 -19.44
C PHE A 53 -8.53 25.15 -20.41
N THR A 54 -7.28 25.37 -20.79
CA THR A 54 -6.90 26.35 -21.81
C THR A 54 -6.43 25.61 -23.04
N ASP A 55 -6.75 26.13 -24.22
CA ASP A 55 -6.19 25.60 -25.47
C ASP A 55 -4.73 26.04 -25.59
N ILE A 56 -3.81 25.12 -25.30
CA ILE A 56 -2.37 25.36 -25.37
C ILE A 56 -1.85 25.58 -26.81
N THR A 57 -2.69 25.36 -27.82
CA THR A 57 -2.37 25.60 -29.23
C THR A 57 -2.81 26.99 -29.70
N SER A 58 -3.61 27.69 -28.90
CA SER A 58 -4.12 29.02 -29.22
C SER A 58 -3.24 30.12 -28.62
N THR A 59 -3.08 31.21 -29.36
CA THR A 59 -2.50 32.47 -28.85
C THR A 59 -3.53 33.35 -28.12
N GLU A 60 -4.81 32.96 -28.15
CA GLU A 60 -5.89 33.67 -27.47
C GLU A 60 -6.08 33.14 -26.05
N GLU A 61 -6.19 34.04 -25.07
CA GLU A 61 -6.51 33.68 -23.69
C GLU A 61 -8.00 33.31 -23.58
N GLY A 62 -8.28 32.01 -23.48
CA GLY A 62 -9.63 31.47 -23.31
C GLY A 62 -9.67 30.28 -22.36
N ARG A 63 -10.65 30.26 -21.46
CA ARG A 63 -10.97 29.08 -20.63
C ARG A 63 -12.11 28.30 -21.28
N PHE A 64 -11.86 27.04 -21.55
CA PHE A 64 -12.83 26.07 -22.04
C PHE A 64 -13.39 25.30 -20.86
N PHE A 65 -14.70 25.07 -20.90
CA PHE A 65 -15.44 24.31 -19.91
C PHE A 65 -16.19 23.19 -20.66
N PRO A 66 -16.02 21.91 -20.28
CA PRO A 66 -16.86 20.85 -20.79
C PRO A 66 -18.33 21.11 -20.42
N ARG A 67 -19.26 20.55 -21.20
CA ARG A 67 -20.70 20.67 -20.91
C ARG A 67 -21.11 19.87 -19.68
N ASP A 68 -20.33 18.87 -19.33
CA ASP A 68 -20.55 18.04 -18.16
C ASP A 68 -20.00 18.73 -16.92
N TYR A 69 -20.82 18.78 -15.87
CA TYR A 69 -20.46 19.32 -14.58
C TYR A 69 -21.04 18.43 -13.49
N TYR A 70 -20.36 18.39 -12.37
CA TYR A 70 -20.81 17.63 -11.21
C TYR A 70 -21.57 18.56 -10.26
N ILE A 71 -22.79 18.16 -9.88
CA ILE A 71 -23.58 18.80 -8.83
C ILE A 71 -23.70 17.85 -7.63
N SER A 72 -23.40 18.35 -6.44
CA SER A 72 -23.87 17.72 -5.20
C SER A 72 -24.96 18.53 -4.51
N ASN A 73 -25.99 17.86 -4.02
CA ASN A 73 -27.16 18.40 -3.32
C ASN A 73 -27.58 17.44 -2.18
N ASN A 74 -28.70 17.70 -1.50
CA ASN A 74 -29.18 16.83 -0.40
C ASN A 74 -29.38 15.38 -0.82
N ASP A 75 -29.76 15.14 -2.07
CA ASP A 75 -30.21 13.83 -2.54
C ASP A 75 -29.02 12.90 -2.81
N ASN A 76 -27.83 13.43 -3.12
CA ASN A 76 -26.67 12.63 -3.52
C ASN A 76 -25.40 12.83 -2.67
N VAL A 77 -25.39 13.80 -1.73
CA VAL A 77 -24.17 14.16 -0.99
C VAL A 77 -23.62 13.01 -0.14
N GLU A 78 -24.48 12.15 0.41
CA GLU A 78 -24.04 11.02 1.23
C GLU A 78 -23.34 9.95 0.39
N GLU A 79 -23.91 9.59 -0.75
CA GLU A 79 -23.33 8.63 -1.70
C GLU A 79 -21.99 9.16 -2.25
N PHE A 80 -21.96 10.43 -2.65
CA PHE A 80 -20.73 11.08 -3.12
C PHE A 80 -19.61 11.05 -2.08
N VAL A 81 -19.95 11.36 -0.82
CA VAL A 81 -18.96 11.31 0.26
C VAL A 81 -18.53 9.89 0.56
N ALA A 82 -19.43 8.91 0.49
CA ALA A 82 -19.08 7.51 0.61
C ALA A 82 -18.09 7.06 -0.48
N ASP A 83 -18.32 7.46 -1.73
CA ASP A 83 -17.42 7.19 -2.85
C ASP A 83 -16.03 7.80 -2.66
N ILE A 84 -15.96 9.07 -2.20
CA ILE A 84 -14.68 9.71 -1.86
C ILE A 84 -13.96 8.93 -0.76
N LEU A 85 -14.69 8.50 0.28
CA LEU A 85 -14.11 7.74 1.39
C LEU A 85 -13.52 6.42 0.90
N VAL A 86 -14.22 5.70 0.03
CA VAL A 86 -13.71 4.46 -0.59
C VAL A 86 -12.43 4.75 -1.37
N MET A 87 -12.42 5.80 -2.21
CA MET A 87 -11.25 6.18 -2.99
C MET A 87 -10.04 6.51 -2.09
N VAL A 88 -10.26 7.30 -1.04
CA VAL A 88 -9.20 7.68 -0.08
C VAL A 88 -8.67 6.45 0.67
N ASN A 89 -9.56 5.60 1.18
CA ASN A 89 -9.17 4.39 1.90
C ASN A 89 -8.35 3.43 1.02
N ASN A 90 -8.82 3.18 -0.20
CA ASN A 90 -8.12 2.37 -1.20
C ASN A 90 -6.73 2.97 -1.50
N ALA A 91 -6.65 4.27 -1.75
CA ALA A 91 -5.37 4.95 -2.03
C ALA A 91 -4.39 4.81 -0.85
N ILE A 92 -4.88 4.91 0.39
CA ILE A 92 -4.04 4.72 1.59
C ILE A 92 -3.54 3.28 1.71
N ILE A 93 -4.38 2.27 1.45
CA ILE A 93 -3.96 0.87 1.41
C ILE A 93 -2.86 0.67 0.34
N ALA A 94 -3.07 1.18 -0.87
CA ALA A 94 -2.10 1.11 -1.95
C ALA A 94 -0.77 1.78 -1.57
N HIS A 95 -0.80 2.98 -1.00
CA HIS A 95 0.41 3.68 -0.53
C HIS A 95 1.11 2.93 0.61
N SER A 96 0.37 2.41 1.59
CA SER A 96 0.94 1.60 2.68
C SER A 96 1.64 0.37 2.14
N TYR A 97 1.08 -0.28 1.11
CA TYR A 97 1.70 -1.41 0.43
C TYR A 97 2.99 -1.02 -0.30
N GLU A 98 2.98 0.07 -1.07
CA GLU A 98 4.19 0.54 -1.77
C GLU A 98 5.32 0.87 -0.80
N ARG A 99 4.99 1.50 0.33
CA ARG A 99 5.94 1.77 1.41
C ARG A 99 6.45 0.47 2.04
N PHE A 100 5.59 -0.54 2.18
CA PHE A 100 6.02 -1.87 2.64
C PHE A 100 7.05 -2.49 1.68
N ILE A 101 6.78 -2.44 0.37
CA ILE A 101 7.70 -2.95 -0.65
C ILE A 101 9.01 -2.15 -0.67
N SER A 102 8.97 -0.83 -0.47
CA SER A 102 10.18 -0.03 -0.32
C SER A 102 11.00 -0.46 0.88
N PHE A 103 10.38 -0.62 2.05
CA PHE A 103 11.03 -1.12 3.27
C PHE A 103 11.70 -2.48 3.03
N LEU A 104 11.00 -3.43 2.39
CA LEU A 104 11.60 -4.73 2.05
C LEU A 104 12.84 -4.58 1.17
N LYS A 105 12.80 -3.67 0.19
CA LYS A 105 13.96 -3.41 -0.66
C LYS A 105 15.11 -2.78 0.12
N ASP A 106 14.84 -1.85 1.04
CA ASP A 106 15.86 -1.23 1.89
C ASP A 106 16.56 -2.26 2.77
N VAL A 107 15.78 -3.16 3.37
CA VAL A 107 16.30 -4.27 4.18
C VAL A 107 17.09 -5.28 3.34
N ILE A 108 16.61 -5.62 2.14
CA ILE A 108 17.34 -6.50 1.21
C ILE A 108 18.64 -5.84 0.78
N THR A 109 18.67 -4.52 0.56
CA THR A 109 19.92 -3.80 0.27
C THR A 109 20.95 -4.02 1.39
N GLU A 110 20.57 -3.87 2.65
CA GLU A 110 21.47 -4.11 3.80
C GLU A 110 22.02 -5.54 3.82
N ILE A 111 21.20 -6.54 3.46
CA ILE A 111 21.62 -7.93 3.35
C ILE A 111 22.66 -8.09 2.23
N LEU A 112 22.39 -7.55 1.04
CA LEU A 112 23.25 -7.74 -0.14
C LEU A 112 24.58 -6.99 -0.07
N LEU A 113 24.66 -5.92 0.73
CA LEU A 113 25.95 -5.28 1.04
C LEU A 113 26.89 -6.21 1.82
N ARG A 114 26.35 -7.20 2.53
CA ARG A 114 27.10 -8.12 3.39
C ARG A 114 27.34 -9.47 2.73
N ASP A 115 26.28 -10.02 2.12
CA ASP A 115 26.34 -11.30 1.41
C ASP A 115 25.58 -11.22 0.09
N ARG A 116 26.35 -11.04 -0.97
CA ARG A 116 25.85 -10.87 -2.34
C ARG A 116 25.28 -12.16 -2.91
N THR A 117 25.74 -13.31 -2.43
CA THR A 117 25.42 -14.62 -3.01
C THR A 117 23.95 -14.99 -2.81
N ILE A 118 23.29 -14.36 -1.84
CA ILE A 118 21.91 -14.65 -1.44
C ILE A 118 20.89 -14.18 -2.48
N ALA A 119 21.18 -13.14 -3.27
CA ALA A 119 20.27 -12.69 -4.32
C ALA A 119 20.46 -13.42 -5.66
N GLU A 120 21.45 -14.30 -5.80
CA GLU A 120 21.64 -15.03 -7.07
C GLU A 120 20.49 -16.05 -7.28
N PRO A 121 19.89 -16.11 -8.48
CA PRO A 121 20.27 -15.46 -9.74
C PRO A 121 19.55 -14.13 -10.03
N SER A 122 18.69 -13.62 -9.14
CA SER A 122 17.81 -12.49 -9.41
C SER A 122 18.56 -11.16 -9.60
N VAL A 123 19.65 -10.92 -8.88
CA VAL A 123 20.44 -9.69 -9.00
C VAL A 123 21.89 -10.06 -9.25
N LYS A 124 22.48 -9.51 -10.32
CA LYS A 124 23.89 -9.73 -10.66
C LYS A 124 24.71 -8.47 -10.36
N PHE A 125 25.77 -8.65 -9.59
CA PHE A 125 26.75 -7.61 -9.29
C PHE A 125 28.01 -7.85 -10.11
N SER A 126 28.60 -6.80 -10.67
CA SER A 126 29.90 -6.96 -11.31
C SER A 126 30.98 -7.14 -10.23
N PRO A 127 32.00 -8.00 -10.43
CA PRO A 127 33.10 -8.16 -9.48
C PRO A 127 33.84 -6.85 -9.18
N THR A 128 33.85 -5.90 -10.12
CA THR A 128 34.57 -4.61 -10.01
C THR A 128 33.69 -3.45 -9.54
N GLU A 129 32.44 -3.72 -9.20
CA GLU A 129 31.49 -2.67 -8.83
C GLU A 129 31.66 -2.25 -7.37
N GLU A 130 31.85 -0.95 -7.16
CA GLU A 130 31.78 -0.37 -5.82
C GLU A 130 30.33 -0.40 -5.34
N LEU A 131 30.06 -1.21 -4.32
CA LEU A 131 28.72 -1.37 -3.78
C LEU A 131 28.58 -0.53 -2.52
N ASP A 132 27.86 0.58 -2.66
CA ASP A 132 27.24 1.26 -1.55
C ASP A 132 25.73 0.97 -1.52
N PHE A 133 25.05 1.45 -0.49
CA PHE A 133 23.60 1.28 -0.33
C PHE A 133 22.83 1.79 -1.56
N LYS A 134 23.24 2.94 -2.11
CA LYS A 134 22.54 3.57 -3.23
C LYS A 134 22.64 2.72 -4.49
N THR A 135 23.84 2.28 -4.86
CA THR A 135 24.08 1.44 -6.04
C THR A 135 23.28 0.13 -5.97
N VAL A 136 23.30 -0.55 -4.82
CA VAL A 136 22.54 -1.80 -4.65
C VAL A 136 21.03 -1.54 -4.70
N ARG A 137 20.57 -0.44 -4.09
CA ARG A 137 19.15 -0.07 -4.07
C ARG A 137 18.61 0.28 -5.45
N GLU A 138 19.40 0.95 -6.27
CA GLU A 138 19.09 1.28 -7.66
C GLU A 138 18.96 0.01 -8.50
N LYS A 139 19.90 -0.93 -8.38
CA LYS A 139 19.80 -2.25 -9.04
C LYS A 139 18.54 -3.03 -8.67
N LEU A 140 18.15 -3.01 -7.41
CA LEU A 140 16.89 -3.66 -6.98
C LEU A 140 15.65 -3.01 -7.60
N ASN A 141 15.70 -1.73 -7.98
CA ASN A 141 14.62 -1.07 -8.68
C ASN A 141 14.57 -1.46 -10.17
N GLU A 142 15.73 -1.64 -10.81
CA GLU A 142 15.84 -2.04 -12.22
C GLU A 142 15.34 -3.48 -12.46
N VAL A 143 15.71 -4.42 -11.59
CA VAL A 143 15.46 -5.86 -11.76
C VAL A 143 13.98 -6.24 -11.67
N ARG A 144 13.08 -5.34 -11.26
CA ARG A 144 11.65 -5.62 -11.00
C ARG A 144 11.44 -6.95 -10.26
N MET A 145 12.17 -7.11 -9.15
CA MET A 145 12.16 -8.33 -8.34
C MET A 145 10.71 -8.73 -7.99
N LYS A 146 10.37 -10.01 -8.11
CA LYS A 146 9.03 -10.52 -7.73
C LYS A 146 8.93 -10.65 -6.22
N ASN A 147 7.70 -10.70 -5.69
CA ASN A 147 7.48 -10.91 -4.25
C ASN A 147 8.07 -12.25 -3.77
N THR A 148 7.95 -13.30 -4.58
CA THR A 148 8.59 -14.60 -4.34
C THR A 148 10.11 -14.49 -4.16
N ASP A 149 10.77 -13.64 -4.96
CA ASP A 149 12.22 -13.47 -4.90
C ASP A 149 12.63 -12.67 -3.66
N ARG A 150 11.88 -11.62 -3.29
CA ARG A 150 12.12 -10.87 -2.04
C ARG A 150 12.04 -11.78 -0.82
N LEU A 151 10.98 -12.58 -0.73
CA LEU A 151 10.78 -13.52 0.37
C LEU A 151 11.85 -14.62 0.35
N ARG A 152 12.29 -15.08 -0.83
CA ARG A 152 13.38 -16.06 -0.94
C ARG A 152 14.68 -15.52 -0.32
N VAL A 153 15.07 -14.28 -0.61
CA VAL A 153 16.25 -13.64 -0.02
C VAL A 153 16.16 -13.62 1.51
N LEU A 154 15.02 -13.19 2.06
CA LEU A 154 14.82 -13.15 3.51
C LEU A 154 14.89 -14.55 4.16
N ARG A 155 14.28 -15.56 3.54
CA ARG A 155 14.30 -16.96 4.01
C ARG A 155 15.69 -17.58 3.95
N GLN A 156 16.49 -17.23 2.95
CA GLN A 156 17.86 -17.70 2.79
C GLN A 156 18.79 -17.05 3.81
N TYR A 157 18.62 -15.75 4.07
CA TYR A 157 19.46 -15.02 5.02
C TYR A 157 19.17 -15.39 6.49
N SER A 158 17.90 -15.53 6.87
CA SER A 158 17.49 -15.81 8.26
C SER A 158 16.60 -17.05 8.38
N ALA A 159 17.09 -18.04 9.11
CA ALA A 159 16.33 -19.23 9.48
C ALA A 159 15.15 -18.88 10.41
N GLU A 160 15.33 -17.87 11.27
CA GLU A 160 14.29 -17.31 12.14
C GLU A 160 13.15 -16.74 11.31
N TYR A 161 13.46 -15.98 10.26
CA TYR A 161 12.45 -15.44 9.35
C TYR A 161 11.65 -16.57 8.70
N LYS A 162 12.34 -17.55 8.11
CA LYS A 162 11.71 -18.73 7.49
C LYS A 162 10.78 -19.47 8.48
N LYS A 163 11.21 -19.62 9.73
CA LYS A 163 10.38 -20.23 10.78
C LYS A 163 9.15 -19.38 11.09
N TYR A 164 9.32 -18.12 11.46
CA TYR A 164 8.22 -17.28 11.93
C TYR A 164 7.25 -16.87 10.82
N GLU A 165 7.71 -16.78 9.57
CA GLU A 165 6.82 -16.58 8.42
C GLU A 165 5.79 -17.71 8.32
N THR A 166 6.20 -18.97 8.52
CA THR A 166 5.27 -20.12 8.46
C THR A 166 4.44 -20.32 9.73
N GLN A 167 4.91 -19.79 10.86
CA GLN A 167 4.28 -19.94 12.18
C GLN A 167 3.63 -18.65 12.68
N ASN A 168 3.27 -17.73 11.77
CA ASN A 168 2.69 -16.45 12.15
C ASN A 168 1.29 -16.61 12.76
N ASN A 169 0.94 -15.71 13.69
CA ASN A 169 -0.31 -15.77 14.45
C ASN A 169 -1.57 -15.73 13.57
N TYR A 170 -1.47 -15.16 12.37
CA TYR A 170 -2.57 -15.03 11.43
C TYR A 170 -2.75 -16.23 10.52
N ARG A 171 -1.79 -17.17 10.51
CA ARG A 171 -1.72 -18.29 9.56
C ARG A 171 -1.84 -17.84 8.10
N ILE A 172 -1.36 -16.63 7.81
CA ILE A 172 -1.38 -16.05 6.46
C ILE A 172 -0.15 -16.55 5.70
N ASN A 173 -0.36 -17.03 4.48
CA ASN A 173 0.75 -17.26 3.54
C ASN A 173 1.21 -15.91 3.00
N PHE A 174 2.40 -15.50 3.42
CA PHE A 174 2.86 -14.14 3.15
C PHE A 174 3.11 -13.86 1.67
N CYS A 175 3.48 -14.88 0.90
CA CYS A 175 3.64 -14.75 -0.55
C CYS A 175 2.29 -14.56 -1.24
N GLU A 176 1.28 -15.33 -0.86
CA GLU A 176 -0.07 -15.22 -1.42
C GLU A 176 -0.73 -13.90 -1.05
N TRP A 177 -0.52 -13.43 0.19
CA TRP A 177 -0.94 -12.12 0.64
C TRP A 177 -0.31 -10.99 -0.18
N LEU A 178 1.02 -11.00 -0.36
CA LEU A 178 1.72 -10.01 -1.18
C LEU A 178 1.23 -10.01 -2.64
N ASP A 179 0.98 -11.18 -3.22
CA ASP A 179 0.47 -11.29 -4.58
C ASP A 179 -0.96 -10.72 -4.71
N ALA A 180 -1.85 -11.05 -3.78
CA ALA A 180 -3.22 -10.55 -3.77
C ALA A 180 -3.26 -9.02 -3.62
N VAL A 181 -2.48 -8.48 -2.68
CA VAL A 181 -2.41 -7.03 -2.44
C VAL A 181 -1.74 -6.30 -3.61
N THR A 182 -0.78 -6.92 -4.31
CA THR A 182 -0.25 -6.34 -5.56
C THR A 182 -1.36 -6.11 -6.58
N LYS A 183 -2.25 -7.09 -6.77
CA LYS A 183 -3.37 -6.96 -7.71
C LYS A 183 -4.34 -5.86 -7.30
N ALA A 184 -4.65 -5.76 -6.00
CA ALA A 184 -5.47 -4.68 -5.47
C ALA A 184 -4.82 -3.32 -5.71
N ARG A 185 -3.53 -3.18 -5.38
CA ARG A 185 -2.78 -1.94 -5.60
C ARG A 185 -2.79 -1.54 -7.07
N ASP A 186 -2.54 -2.48 -7.99
CA ASP A 186 -2.54 -2.18 -9.42
C ASP A 186 -3.92 -1.70 -9.89
N ALA A 187 -5.01 -2.34 -9.45
CA ALA A 187 -6.38 -1.90 -9.72
C ALA A 187 -6.68 -0.49 -9.16
N ILE A 188 -6.25 -0.22 -7.92
CA ILE A 188 -6.45 1.08 -7.25
C ILE A 188 -5.68 2.20 -7.98
N THR A 189 -4.43 1.93 -8.36
CA THR A 189 -3.54 2.95 -8.95
C THR A 189 -3.80 3.17 -10.44
N HIS A 190 -4.23 2.15 -11.18
CA HIS A 190 -4.30 2.19 -12.65
C HIS A 190 -5.69 2.03 -13.24
N SER A 191 -6.66 1.55 -12.47
CA SER A 191 -8.01 1.22 -12.94
C SER A 191 -9.11 1.77 -12.04
N SER A 192 -8.86 2.86 -11.30
CA SER A 192 -9.86 3.50 -10.44
C SER A 192 -10.52 2.54 -9.44
N SER A 193 -9.75 1.58 -8.90
CA SER A 193 -10.23 0.52 -7.99
C SER A 193 -11.13 -0.55 -8.65
N LEU A 194 -11.06 -0.71 -9.96
CA LEU A 194 -11.73 -1.79 -10.71
C LEU A 194 -10.75 -2.93 -11.00
N ILE A 195 -11.20 -4.17 -10.78
CA ILE A 195 -10.42 -5.39 -11.05
C ILE A 195 -11.24 -6.34 -11.90
N ASP A 196 -10.67 -6.84 -13.00
CA ASP A 196 -11.34 -7.78 -13.91
C ASP A 196 -11.83 -9.03 -13.15
N LYS A 197 -13.04 -9.51 -13.48
CA LYS A 197 -13.57 -10.77 -12.93
C LYS A 197 -12.61 -11.93 -13.15
N SER A 198 -12.05 -12.04 -14.36
CA SER A 198 -11.07 -13.07 -14.70
C SER A 198 -9.81 -13.03 -13.83
N THR A 199 -9.38 -11.83 -13.40
CA THR A 199 -8.25 -11.69 -12.47
C THR A 199 -8.61 -12.23 -11.09
N VAL A 200 -9.81 -11.91 -10.58
CA VAL A 200 -10.31 -12.37 -9.28
C VAL A 200 -10.56 -13.88 -9.28
N GLU A 201 -11.21 -14.41 -10.32
CA GLU A 201 -11.46 -15.86 -10.50
C GLU A 201 -10.16 -16.66 -10.66
N GLY A 202 -9.14 -16.04 -11.27
CA GLY A 202 -7.79 -16.59 -11.34
C GLY A 202 -7.03 -16.59 -10.01
N LEU A 203 -7.53 -15.90 -8.97
CA LEU A 203 -6.98 -16.01 -7.63
C LEU A 203 -7.38 -17.35 -7.02
N GLY A 204 -6.40 -18.15 -6.64
CA GLY A 204 -6.65 -19.30 -5.77
C GLY A 204 -7.29 -18.86 -4.44
N PRO A 205 -7.95 -19.78 -3.71
CA PRO A 205 -8.81 -19.45 -2.56
C PRO A 205 -8.09 -18.67 -1.45
N ASN A 206 -6.80 -18.94 -1.21
CA ASN A 206 -6.02 -18.22 -0.21
C ASN A 206 -5.73 -16.77 -0.61
N LYS A 207 -5.49 -16.52 -1.90
CA LYS A 207 -5.24 -15.18 -2.43
C LYS A 207 -6.52 -14.36 -2.40
N LEU A 208 -7.64 -14.95 -2.82
CA LEU A 208 -8.95 -14.33 -2.72
C LEU A 208 -9.29 -13.98 -1.27
N LYS A 209 -9.13 -14.93 -0.34
CA LYS A 209 -9.31 -14.67 1.09
C LYS A 209 -8.42 -13.54 1.60
N SER A 210 -7.18 -13.45 1.12
CA SER A 210 -6.26 -12.36 1.50
C SER A 210 -6.70 -11.00 0.96
N LEU A 211 -7.32 -10.97 -0.22
CA LEU A 211 -7.91 -9.77 -0.80
C LEU A 211 -9.14 -9.33 0.01
N GLU A 212 -10.03 -10.26 0.31
CA GLU A 212 -11.27 -10.05 1.08
C GLU A 212 -11.04 -9.64 2.55
N LEU A 213 -9.81 -9.74 3.06
CA LEU A 213 -9.46 -9.20 4.37
C LEU A 213 -9.56 -7.66 4.43
N TYR A 214 -9.49 -6.99 3.28
CA TYR A 214 -9.40 -5.53 3.21
C TYR A 214 -10.37 -4.89 2.21
N PHE A 215 -10.99 -5.70 1.36
CA PHE A 215 -11.86 -5.21 0.31
C PHE A 215 -13.14 -6.04 0.23
N GLN A 216 -14.27 -5.36 0.25
CA GLN A 216 -15.51 -5.91 -0.27
C GLN A 216 -15.46 -5.82 -1.80
N LEU A 217 -15.87 -6.90 -2.47
CA LEU A 217 -15.92 -6.97 -3.93
C LEU A 217 -17.36 -6.69 -4.38
N GLN A 218 -17.61 -5.48 -4.86
CA GLN A 218 -18.89 -5.15 -5.47
C GLN A 218 -18.87 -5.58 -6.94
N GLU A 219 -19.73 -6.53 -7.29
CA GLU A 219 -19.84 -7.04 -8.66
C GLU A 219 -20.40 -5.97 -9.61
N LEU A 220 -19.72 -5.78 -10.74
CA LEU A 220 -20.17 -5.04 -11.92
C LEU A 220 -20.25 -6.02 -13.11
N ASP A 221 -20.49 -5.56 -14.33
CA ASP A 221 -20.69 -6.44 -15.50
C ASP A 221 -19.49 -7.40 -15.73
N ASP A 222 -18.30 -6.86 -16.03
CA ASP A 222 -17.08 -7.64 -16.30
C ASP A 222 -15.96 -7.44 -15.24
N GLU A 223 -16.24 -6.64 -14.23
CA GLU A 223 -15.27 -6.21 -13.21
C GLU A 223 -15.86 -6.34 -11.80
N TYR A 224 -14.99 -6.23 -10.79
CA TYR A 224 -15.36 -5.94 -9.41
C TYR A 224 -14.83 -4.56 -9.02
N ARG A 225 -15.64 -3.77 -8.32
CA ARG A 225 -15.18 -2.58 -7.61
C ARG A 225 -14.67 -2.97 -6.24
N LEU A 226 -13.43 -2.57 -5.92
CA LEU A 226 -12.83 -2.73 -4.60
C LEU A 226 -13.37 -1.65 -3.66
N ILE A 227 -14.07 -2.08 -2.61
CA ILE A 227 -14.62 -1.18 -1.58
C ILE A 227 -13.90 -1.45 -0.27
N SER A 228 -13.36 -0.41 0.38
CA SER A 228 -12.76 -0.51 1.71
C SER A 228 -13.27 0.57 2.66
N GLU A 229 -13.40 0.18 3.92
CA GLU A 229 -13.74 1.06 5.04
C GLU A 229 -12.49 1.43 5.85
N ILE A 230 -12.66 2.39 6.77
CA ILE A 230 -11.55 2.86 7.62
C ILE A 230 -10.98 1.74 8.51
N ASP A 231 -11.81 0.76 8.90
CA ASP A 231 -11.35 -0.37 9.71
C ASP A 231 -10.54 -1.36 8.87
N ASP A 232 -10.81 -1.50 7.58
CA ASP A 232 -10.00 -2.27 6.65
C ASP A 232 -8.62 -1.64 6.47
N VAL A 233 -8.56 -0.30 6.33
CA VAL A 233 -7.30 0.46 6.28
C VAL A 233 -6.47 0.23 7.54
N ARG A 234 -7.09 0.33 8.72
CA ARG A 234 -6.42 0.09 10.01
C ARG A 234 -5.92 -1.35 10.12
N HIS A 235 -6.72 -2.31 9.68
CA HIS A 235 -6.32 -3.72 9.66
C HIS A 235 -5.12 -3.91 8.72
N PHE A 236 -5.16 -3.34 7.52
CA PHE A 236 -4.08 -3.43 6.56
C PHE A 236 -2.77 -2.85 7.09
N ILE A 237 -2.82 -1.63 7.63
CA ILE A 237 -1.67 -0.94 8.23
C ILE A 237 -1.08 -1.74 9.40
N ARG A 238 -1.94 -2.33 10.25
CA ARG A 238 -1.49 -3.20 11.34
C ARG A 238 -0.73 -4.41 10.80
N ASN A 239 -1.28 -5.14 9.85
CA ASN A 239 -0.63 -6.34 9.31
C ASN A 239 0.71 -5.99 8.64
N CYS A 240 0.76 -4.89 7.88
CA CYS A 240 2.01 -4.31 7.34
C CYS A 240 3.05 -4.00 8.44
N SER A 241 2.61 -3.40 9.54
CA SER A 241 3.47 -3.07 10.69
C SER A 241 4.01 -4.32 11.39
N GLU A 242 3.18 -5.34 11.56
CA GLU A 242 3.56 -6.59 12.20
C GLU A 242 4.49 -7.43 11.33
N PHE A 243 4.24 -7.47 10.01
CA PHE A 243 5.12 -8.15 9.08
C PHE A 243 6.46 -7.45 8.92
N SER A 244 6.51 -6.11 8.88
CA SER A 244 7.78 -5.38 8.90
C SER A 244 8.55 -5.61 10.20
N PHE A 245 7.86 -5.67 11.34
CA PHE A 245 8.49 -6.01 12.62
C PHE A 245 9.02 -7.45 12.65
N LEU A 246 8.29 -8.41 12.08
CA LEU A 246 8.75 -9.79 11.92
C LEU A 246 10.05 -9.87 11.10
N VAL A 247 10.12 -9.14 9.98
CA VAL A 247 11.34 -9.00 9.17
C VAL A 247 12.48 -8.43 10.03
N PHE A 248 12.28 -7.24 10.61
CA PHE A 248 13.27 -6.57 11.44
C PHE A 248 13.80 -7.47 12.57
N LYS A 249 12.90 -8.08 13.34
CA LYS A 249 13.25 -8.93 14.48
C LYS A 249 14.07 -10.13 14.03
N SER A 250 13.64 -10.82 12.98
CA SER A 250 14.33 -12.03 12.50
C SER A 250 15.75 -11.74 12.02
N LEU A 251 15.93 -10.64 11.30
CA LEU A 251 17.25 -10.23 10.81
C LEU A 251 18.16 -9.72 11.93
N SER A 252 17.59 -9.00 12.89
CA SER A 252 18.32 -8.57 14.08
C SER A 252 18.81 -9.76 14.90
N MET A 253 17.98 -10.79 15.07
CA MET A 253 18.39 -12.04 15.73
C MET A 253 19.50 -12.74 14.95
N LYS A 254 19.38 -12.85 13.62
CA LYS A 254 20.37 -13.48 12.75
C LYS A 254 21.76 -12.85 12.84
N ASP A 255 21.82 -11.54 13.06
CA ASP A 255 23.05 -10.74 13.11
C ASP A 255 23.46 -10.34 14.54
N ASN A 256 22.81 -10.89 15.56
CA ASN A 256 23.05 -10.58 16.98
C ASN A 256 22.94 -9.07 17.31
N TYR A 257 21.97 -8.38 16.70
CA TYR A 257 21.61 -7.02 17.08
C TYR A 257 20.46 -6.99 18.08
N GLU A 258 20.42 -5.91 18.89
CA GLU A 258 19.29 -5.61 19.75
C GLU A 258 18.04 -5.34 18.91
N TRP A 259 16.93 -5.99 19.28
CA TRP A 259 15.64 -5.91 18.58
C TRP A 259 14.49 -5.47 19.49
N SER A 260 14.66 -5.50 20.81
CA SER A 260 13.66 -5.03 21.77
C SER A 260 13.63 -3.50 21.83
N VAL A 261 13.14 -2.91 20.74
CA VAL A 261 13.15 -1.45 20.53
C VAL A 261 11.83 -0.78 20.89
N TYR A 262 10.81 -1.56 21.27
CA TYR A 262 9.49 -1.07 21.69
C TYR A 262 9.18 -1.49 23.12
N GLU A 263 8.57 -0.57 23.88
CA GLU A 263 8.04 -0.85 25.21
C GLU A 263 6.74 -1.63 25.12
N ILE A 264 6.62 -2.72 25.90
CA ILE A 264 5.34 -3.39 26.10
C ILE A 264 4.57 -2.58 27.16
N ARG A 265 3.59 -1.80 26.70
CA ARG A 265 2.62 -1.15 27.60
C ARG A 265 1.49 -2.15 27.88
N LYS A 266 1.28 -2.46 29.15
CA LYS A 266 0.16 -3.28 29.64
C LYS A 266 -1.02 -2.39 30.00
#